data_AF-A0A953FDV5-F1
#
_entry.id   AF-A0A953FDV5-F1
#
_cell.length_a   1.000
_cell.length_b   1.000
_cell.length_c   1.000
_cell.angle_alpha   90.00
_cell.angle_beta   90.00
_cell.angle_gamma   90.00
#
_symmetry.space_group_name_H-M   'P 1'
#
loop_
_entity.id
_entity.type
_entity.pdbx_description
1 polymer ?
#
loop_
_entity_poly.entity_id
_entity_poly.type
_entity_poly.pdbx_seq_one_letter_code
_entity_poly.pdbx_strand_id
1 'polypeptide(L)'
;WFFGTDNVDVTLDEVKWFKVKQQQADPEKKTVKVQQGDLARKGKGAKAEDFSGGPQEFQLINTPGYFYGEFQNQIDDNQIRGKLEGKNLYEITLKNAGGLVSPVIIEWTFKDGSKEIERIPAEIWRTNEQQVKKVFVKDKEVVNVVVDPNFETADVNVEDNVFPKRAPVTKFDEIKKKQPARK
;
A
#
# COMPACT_ATOMS: atom_id res chain seq x y z
N TRP A 1 -25.62 -16.05 -16.09
CA TRP A 1 -24.88 -17.13 -15.44
C TRP A 1 -23.47 -17.11 -16.00
N PHE A 2 -22.46 -16.94 -15.16
CA PHE A 2 -21.06 -17.11 -15.56
C PHE A 2 -20.73 -18.60 -15.45
N PHE A 3 -20.18 -19.17 -16.52
CA PHE A 3 -19.74 -20.56 -16.58
C PHE A 3 -18.22 -20.56 -16.48
N GLY A 4 -17.70 -20.67 -15.27
CA GLY A 4 -16.28 -20.81 -14.96
C GLY A 4 -16.11 -21.67 -13.71
N THR A 5 -14.95 -22.31 -13.58
CA THR A 5 -14.55 -23.07 -12.38
C THR A 5 -13.68 -22.23 -11.44
N ASP A 6 -13.53 -20.95 -11.75
CA ASP A 6 -12.67 -20.00 -11.05
C ASP A 6 -13.27 -19.63 -9.69
N ASN A 7 -12.39 -19.42 -8.71
CA ASN A 7 -12.72 -19.05 -7.33
C ASN A 7 -12.37 -17.58 -7.07
N VAL A 8 -12.84 -17.05 -5.94
CA VAL A 8 -12.32 -15.78 -5.43
C VAL A 8 -11.06 -16.10 -4.63
N ASP A 9 -9.94 -15.50 -5.00
CA ASP A 9 -8.69 -15.55 -4.22
C ASP A 9 -7.90 -14.28 -4.51
N VAL A 10 -7.83 -13.39 -3.51
CA VAL A 10 -7.18 -12.08 -3.62
C VAL A 10 -6.01 -12.02 -2.66
N THR A 11 -4.80 -12.01 -3.20
CA THR A 11 -3.58 -11.94 -2.38
C THR A 11 -3.11 -10.50 -2.19
N LEU A 12 -2.72 -10.16 -0.96
CA LEU A 12 -1.96 -8.95 -0.65
C LEU A 12 -0.45 -9.17 -0.92
N ASP A 13 0.02 -8.74 -2.10
CA ASP A 13 1.39 -9.05 -2.56
C ASP A 13 2.45 -8.08 -2.02
N GLU A 14 2.16 -6.78 -2.01
CA GLU A 14 3.11 -5.75 -1.57
C GLU A 14 2.40 -4.54 -0.98
N VAL A 15 2.93 -4.01 0.13
CA VAL A 15 2.52 -2.73 0.71
C VAL A 15 3.76 -1.84 0.81
N LYS A 16 3.74 -0.69 0.14
CA LYS A 16 4.80 0.32 0.23
C LYS A 16 4.29 1.53 0.97
N TRP A 17 5.13 2.05 1.86
CA TRP A 17 4.86 3.27 2.60
C TRP A 17 5.75 4.39 2.07
N PHE A 18 5.12 5.50 1.71
CA PHE A 18 5.76 6.70 1.21
C PHE A 18 5.41 7.93 2.05
N LYS A 19 6.34 8.90 2.09
CA LYS A 19 6.09 10.27 2.58
C LYS A 19 6.64 11.29 1.58
N VAL A 20 5.93 12.41 1.47
CA VAL A 20 6.44 13.56 0.72
C VAL A 20 7.54 14.23 1.54
N LYS A 21 8.72 14.39 0.94
CA LYS A 21 9.81 15.13 1.56
C LYS A 21 9.46 16.62 1.62
N GLN A 22 9.37 17.17 2.82
CA GLN A 22 9.29 18.62 3.00
C GLN A 22 10.63 19.23 2.57
N GLN A 23 10.63 20.02 1.49
CA GLN A 23 11.75 20.89 1.18
C GLN A 23 11.75 22.03 2.21
N GLN A 24 12.46 21.84 3.33
CA GLN A 24 12.93 22.99 4.10
C GLN A 24 13.92 23.74 3.22
N ALA A 25 13.47 24.86 2.65
CA ALA A 25 14.35 25.83 2.03
C ALA A 25 15.14 26.52 3.16
N ASP A 26 16.33 25.99 3.48
CA ASP A 26 17.35 26.79 4.16
C ASP A 26 17.72 27.95 3.22
N PRO A 27 17.48 29.22 3.60
CA PRO A 27 17.69 30.37 2.72
C PRO A 27 19.18 30.60 2.32
N GLU A 28 20.12 29.84 2.86
CA GLU A 28 21.57 30.02 2.62
C GLU A 28 22.18 29.16 1.51
N LYS A 29 21.48 28.17 0.92
CA LYS A 29 22.01 27.39 -0.22
C LYS A 29 21.34 27.76 -1.54
N LYS A 30 21.61 28.99 -1.99
CA LYS A 30 21.17 29.57 -3.28
C LYS A 30 21.80 28.94 -4.55
N THR A 31 22.19 27.67 -4.50
CA THR A 31 22.66 26.92 -5.68
C THR A 31 22.24 25.45 -5.59
N VAL A 32 20.93 25.18 -5.65
CA VAL A 32 20.46 23.81 -5.91
C VAL A 32 20.38 23.65 -7.42
N LYS A 33 21.45 23.11 -8.02
CA LYS A 33 21.35 22.44 -9.33
C LYS A 33 20.35 21.31 -9.16
N VAL A 34 19.16 21.46 -9.72
CA VAL A 34 18.14 20.41 -9.76
C VAL A 34 18.75 19.25 -10.56
N GLN A 35 19.19 18.20 -9.86
CA GLN A 35 19.57 16.97 -10.53
C GLN A 35 18.29 16.30 -11.01
N GLN A 36 18.09 16.36 -12.32
CA GLN A 36 17.11 15.58 -13.05
C GLN A 36 17.33 14.10 -12.73
N GLY A 37 16.35 13.48 -12.08
CA GLY A 37 16.24 12.03 -11.96
C GLY A 37 17.01 11.38 -10.81
N ASP A 38 16.61 11.64 -9.57
CA ASP A 38 16.97 10.78 -8.42
C ASP A 38 15.93 9.67 -8.16
N LEU A 39 15.32 9.16 -9.25
CA LEU A 39 14.53 7.91 -9.24
C LEU A 39 15.42 6.67 -9.50
N ALA A 40 16.74 6.86 -9.62
CA ALA A 40 17.64 5.86 -10.21
C ALA A 40 18.86 5.50 -9.34
N ARG A 41 18.77 5.55 -8.00
CA ARG A 41 19.83 5.03 -7.11
C ARG A 41 19.37 3.99 -6.10
N LYS A 42 19.46 2.74 -6.60
CA LYS A 42 19.90 1.50 -5.91
C LYS A 42 19.31 1.20 -4.52
N GLY A 43 18.24 0.42 -4.55
CA GLY A 43 18.07 -0.76 -3.70
C GLY A 43 17.36 -1.82 -4.52
N LYS A 44 17.99 -2.98 -4.74
CA LYS A 44 17.30 -4.16 -5.30
C LYS A 44 16.03 -4.40 -4.48
N GLY A 45 14.90 -4.55 -5.14
CA GLY A 45 13.58 -4.72 -4.54
C GLY A 45 13.51 -5.94 -3.62
N ALA A 46 13.90 -5.76 -2.36
CA ALA A 46 13.35 -6.53 -1.28
C ALA A 46 11.93 -6.00 -1.08
N LYS A 47 10.93 -6.85 -1.33
CA LYS A 47 9.56 -6.55 -0.93
C LYS A 47 9.60 -6.19 0.56
N ALA A 48 8.97 -5.08 0.94
CA ALA A 48 8.89 -4.72 2.35
C ALA A 48 8.18 -5.87 3.08
N GLU A 49 8.85 -6.50 4.05
CA GLU A 49 8.24 -7.58 4.85
C GLU A 49 7.38 -7.00 5.99
N ASP A 50 7.67 -5.77 6.41
CA ASP A 50 7.04 -5.05 7.52
C ASP A 50 7.22 -3.51 7.37
N PHE A 51 6.45 -2.73 8.14
CA PHE A 51 6.49 -1.26 8.20
C PHE A 51 7.69 -0.69 8.99
N SER A 52 8.51 -1.53 9.63
CA SER A 52 9.68 -1.10 10.42
C SER A 52 10.78 -0.40 9.62
N GLY A 53 10.83 -0.58 8.30
CA GLY A 53 11.80 0.09 7.41
C GLY A 53 11.58 1.60 7.24
N GLY A 54 10.49 2.15 7.77
CA GLY A 54 10.15 3.56 7.63
C GLY A 54 9.63 3.94 6.23
N PRO A 55 9.20 5.20 6.06
CA PRO A 55 8.62 5.66 4.80
C PRO A 55 9.70 5.94 3.74
N GLN A 56 9.42 5.53 2.51
CA GLN A 56 10.20 5.96 1.35
C GLN A 56 9.87 7.41 1.00
N GLU A 57 10.88 8.27 1.03
CA GLU A 57 10.71 9.69 0.70
C GLU A 57 10.73 9.91 -0.81
N PHE A 58 9.80 10.72 -1.32
CA PHE A 58 9.86 11.23 -2.69
C PHE A 58 9.61 12.74 -2.74
N GLN A 59 10.07 13.38 -3.81
CA GLN A 59 9.87 14.80 -4.08
C GLN A 59 8.82 14.96 -5.18
N LEU A 60 7.87 15.87 -4.98
CA LEU A 60 6.98 16.27 -6.07
C LEU A 60 7.71 17.27 -6.95
N ILE A 61 7.89 16.91 -8.22
CA ILE A 61 8.27 17.86 -9.26
C ILE A 61 7.02 18.58 -9.77
N ASN A 62 7.18 19.79 -10.31
CA ASN A 62 6.05 20.52 -10.89
C ASN A 62 5.73 19.89 -12.24
N THR A 63 4.45 19.74 -12.60
CA THR A 63 4.08 19.21 -13.90
C THR A 63 4.49 20.21 -14.98
N PRO A 64 5.35 19.83 -15.94
CA PRO A 64 5.74 20.74 -17.01
C PRO A 64 4.55 21.14 -17.88
N GLY A 65 4.52 22.41 -18.33
CA GLY A 65 3.40 23.00 -19.07
C GLY A 65 2.95 22.23 -20.32
N TYR A 66 3.84 21.44 -20.94
CA TYR A 66 3.56 20.64 -22.14
C TYR A 66 2.79 19.33 -21.88
N PHE A 67 2.63 18.91 -20.62
CA PHE A 67 1.77 17.76 -20.28
C PHE A 67 0.31 18.14 -20.14
N TYR A 68 0.01 19.44 -20.00
CA TYR A 68 -1.36 19.93 -20.02
C TYR A 68 -1.79 20.03 -21.50
N GLY A 69 -2.82 19.26 -21.88
CA GLY A 69 -3.42 19.35 -23.21
C GLY A 69 -4.15 20.70 -23.43
N GLU A 70 -4.80 20.86 -24.58
CA GLU A 70 -5.57 22.08 -24.92
C GLU A 70 -6.77 22.35 -23.98
N PHE A 71 -7.19 21.34 -23.20
CA PHE A 71 -8.21 21.49 -22.18
C PHE A 71 -7.61 22.03 -20.89
N GLN A 72 -8.23 23.08 -20.34
CA GLN A 72 -7.88 23.82 -19.11
C GLN A 72 -7.95 23.00 -17.80
N ASN A 73 -7.55 21.74 -17.80
CA ASN A 73 -7.30 20.97 -16.59
C ASN A 73 -5.92 21.32 -16.04
N GLN A 74 -5.64 22.61 -15.82
CA GLN A 74 -4.47 23.01 -15.06
C GLN A 74 -4.72 22.65 -13.61
N ILE A 75 -3.92 21.71 -13.11
CA ILE A 75 -3.97 21.30 -11.73
C ILE A 75 -3.09 22.27 -10.95
N ASP A 76 -3.62 22.81 -9.85
CA ASP A 76 -2.80 23.59 -8.92
C ASP A 76 -1.89 22.63 -8.13
N ASP A 77 -0.70 22.39 -8.70
CA ASP A 77 0.31 21.49 -8.15
C ASP A 77 0.74 21.93 -6.73
N ASN A 78 0.63 23.22 -6.38
CA ASN A 78 0.93 23.68 -5.02
C ASN A 78 -0.15 23.27 -4.02
N GLN A 79 -1.43 23.29 -4.42
CA GLN A 79 -2.52 22.82 -3.56
C GLN A 79 -2.44 21.31 -3.32
N ILE A 80 -2.08 20.53 -4.34
CA ILE A 80 -1.89 19.09 -4.19
C ILE A 80 -0.72 18.79 -3.25
N ARG A 81 0.40 19.52 -3.38
CA ARG A 81 1.52 19.41 -2.45
C ARG A 81 1.09 19.67 -1.02
N GLY A 82 0.39 20.78 -0.76
CA GLY A 82 -0.10 21.10 0.58
C GLY A 82 -1.05 20.05 1.16
N LYS A 83 -1.84 19.35 0.32
CA LYS A 83 -2.71 18.25 0.76
C LYS A 83 -1.95 16.96 1.07
N LEU A 84 -0.80 16.73 0.45
CA LEU A 84 0.00 15.52 0.64
C LEU A 84 1.13 15.70 1.66
N GLU A 85 1.49 16.95 1.96
CA GLU A 85 2.48 17.29 2.96
C GLU A 85 2.06 16.78 4.36
N GLY A 86 2.97 16.04 5.00
CA GLY A 86 2.73 15.45 6.33
C GLY A 86 1.84 14.21 6.34
N LYS A 87 1.24 13.81 5.22
CA LYS A 87 0.41 12.59 5.13
C LYS A 87 1.24 11.34 4.81
N ASN A 88 0.71 10.19 5.21
CA ASN A 88 1.24 8.88 4.87
C ASN A 88 0.57 8.38 3.60
N LEU A 89 1.37 8.02 2.59
CA LEU A 89 0.88 7.37 1.38
C LEU A 89 1.19 5.88 1.43
N TYR A 90 0.20 5.04 1.23
CA TYR A 90 0.34 3.60 1.19
C TYR A 90 -0.03 3.09 -0.21
N GLU A 91 0.93 2.55 -0.95
CA GLU A 91 0.66 1.82 -2.20
C GLU A 91 0.43 0.34 -1.86
N ILE A 92 -0.78 -0.16 -2.10
CA ILE A 92 -1.10 -1.57 -1.98
C ILE A 92 -1.14 -2.18 -3.38
N THR A 93 -0.44 -3.30 -3.52
CA THR A 93 -0.51 -4.18 -4.68
C THR A 93 -1.31 -5.43 -4.34
N LEU A 94 -2.46 -5.58 -5.00
CA LEU A 94 -3.35 -6.73 -4.89
C LEU A 94 -3.20 -7.60 -6.13
N LYS A 95 -3.23 -8.92 -5.94
CA LYS A 95 -3.26 -9.90 -7.03
C LYS A 95 -4.52 -10.74 -6.94
N ASN A 96 -5.17 -10.95 -8.06
CA ASN A 96 -6.26 -11.90 -8.18
C ASN A 96 -5.67 -13.25 -8.64
N ALA A 97 -5.51 -14.18 -7.70
CA ALA A 97 -5.02 -15.52 -7.97
C ALA A 97 -6.15 -16.49 -8.39
N GLY A 98 -7.38 -16.21 -7.95
CA GLY A 98 -8.54 -17.08 -8.17
C GLY A 98 -9.21 -16.91 -9.54
N GLY A 99 -8.97 -15.78 -10.20
CA GLY A 99 -9.51 -15.47 -11.53
C GLY A 99 -10.87 -14.76 -11.47
N LEU A 100 -11.68 -14.98 -10.44
CA LEU A 100 -12.96 -14.29 -10.30
C LEU A 100 -12.79 -12.88 -9.71
N VAL A 101 -13.25 -11.86 -10.44
CA VAL A 101 -13.23 -10.48 -9.97
C VAL A 101 -14.18 -10.28 -8.78
N SER A 102 -13.67 -9.69 -7.70
CA SER A 102 -14.41 -9.44 -6.47
C SER A 102 -14.22 -8.00 -5.95
N PRO A 103 -15.15 -7.44 -5.18
CA PRO A 103 -14.86 -6.23 -4.41
C PRO A 103 -13.78 -6.55 -3.37
N VAL A 104 -12.97 -5.55 -3.00
CA VAL A 104 -11.91 -5.71 -2.00
C VAL A 104 -12.25 -4.85 -0.79
N ILE A 105 -12.22 -5.46 0.38
CA ILE A 105 -12.45 -4.77 1.66
C ILE A 105 -11.11 -4.75 2.38
N ILE A 106 -10.68 -3.58 2.86
CA ILE A 106 -9.41 -3.42 3.55
C ILE A 106 -9.67 -2.81 4.92
N GLU A 107 -9.20 -3.48 5.97
CA GLU A 107 -9.11 -2.93 7.32
C GLU A 107 -7.70 -2.43 7.60
N TRP A 108 -7.63 -1.16 7.99
CA TRP A 108 -6.45 -0.47 8.44
C TRP A 108 -6.45 -0.44 9.96
N THR A 109 -5.39 -0.95 10.59
CA THR A 109 -5.12 -0.78 12.02
C THR A 109 -4.00 0.24 12.20
N PHE A 110 -4.30 1.32 12.90
CA PHE A 110 -3.36 2.41 13.15
C PHE A 110 -2.57 2.20 14.45
N LYS A 111 -1.47 2.94 14.59
CA LYS A 111 -0.60 2.91 15.78
C LYS A 111 -1.30 3.37 17.07
N ASP A 112 -2.34 4.17 16.96
CA ASP A 112 -3.17 4.61 18.09
C ASP A 112 -4.23 3.58 18.49
N GLY A 113 -4.31 2.44 17.78
CA GLY A 113 -5.31 1.39 18.00
C GLY A 113 -6.65 1.62 17.31
N SER A 114 -6.84 2.74 16.62
CA SER A 114 -8.05 2.96 15.82
C SER A 114 -8.05 2.05 14.58
N LYS A 115 -9.26 1.70 14.13
CA LYS A 115 -9.49 0.86 12.95
C LYS A 115 -10.33 1.61 11.93
N GLU A 116 -10.00 1.47 10.66
CA GLU A 116 -10.76 2.04 9.55
C GLU A 116 -10.98 0.97 8.48
N ILE A 117 -12.23 0.81 8.05
CA ILE A 117 -12.61 -0.15 7.01
C ILE A 117 -12.90 0.62 5.72
N GLU A 118 -12.20 0.26 4.66
CA GLU A 118 -12.35 0.85 3.34
C GLU A 118 -12.86 -0.21 2.36
N ARG A 119 -13.99 0.07 1.71
CA ARG A 119 -14.62 -0.84 0.74
C ARG A 119 -14.33 -0.35 -0.67
N ILE A 120 -13.73 -1.22 -1.48
CA ILE A 120 -13.32 -0.92 -2.84
C ILE A 120 -14.17 -1.76 -3.79
N PRO A 121 -14.91 -1.12 -4.71
CA PRO A 121 -15.72 -1.85 -5.68
C PRO A 121 -14.84 -2.64 -6.65
N ALA A 122 -15.40 -3.65 -7.28
CA ALA A 122 -14.72 -4.50 -8.26
C ALA A 122 -14.25 -3.75 -9.53
N GLU A 123 -14.61 -2.47 -9.71
CA GLU A 123 -14.18 -1.65 -10.85
C GLU A 123 -12.65 -1.49 -10.92
N ILE A 124 -11.94 -1.65 -9.81
CA ILE A 124 -10.47 -1.59 -9.79
C ILE A 124 -9.81 -2.60 -10.75
N TRP A 125 -10.50 -3.71 -11.02
CA TRP A 125 -10.02 -4.79 -11.90
C TRP A 125 -10.23 -4.49 -13.39
N ARG A 126 -10.90 -3.38 -13.76
CA ARG A 126 -11.25 -3.07 -15.15
C ARG A 126 -10.04 -2.82 -16.05
N THR A 127 -8.98 -2.22 -15.50
CA THR A 127 -7.75 -1.94 -16.27
C THR A 127 -6.84 -3.17 -16.31
N ASN A 128 -6.80 -3.94 -15.23
CA ASN A 128 -6.02 -5.16 -15.12
C ASN A 128 -6.72 -6.09 -14.11
N GLU A 129 -7.16 -7.24 -14.61
CA GLU A 129 -7.90 -8.25 -13.84
C GLU A 129 -7.02 -9.10 -12.92
N GLN A 130 -5.70 -9.17 -13.21
CA GLN A 130 -4.75 -10.02 -12.50
C GLN A 130 -4.06 -9.27 -11.36
N GLN A 131 -3.76 -7.98 -11.56
CA GLN A 131 -3.01 -7.18 -10.59
C GLN A 131 -3.48 -5.73 -10.58
N VAL A 132 -3.78 -5.23 -9.39
CA VAL A 132 -4.15 -3.83 -9.16
C VAL A 132 -3.16 -3.19 -8.20
N LYS A 133 -2.77 -1.96 -8.51
CA LYS A 133 -2.03 -1.08 -7.60
C LYS A 133 -2.90 0.11 -7.24
N LYS A 134 -3.10 0.34 -5.95
CA LYS A 134 -3.89 1.47 -5.47
C LYS A 134 -3.16 2.20 -4.36
N VAL A 135 -3.19 3.52 -4.41
CA VAL A 135 -2.56 4.39 -3.42
C VAL A 135 -3.64 4.95 -2.48
N PHE A 136 -3.38 4.86 -1.19
CA PHE A 136 -4.22 5.37 -0.11
C PHE A 136 -3.48 6.48 0.63
N VAL A 137 -4.18 7.56 0.93
CA VAL A 137 -3.64 8.68 1.70
C VAL A 137 -4.25 8.64 3.09
N LYS A 138 -3.43 8.50 4.12
CA LYS A 138 -3.85 8.43 5.52
C LYS A 138 -3.11 9.47 6.35
N ASP A 139 -3.79 10.06 7.32
CA ASP A 139 -3.18 11.04 8.23
C ASP A 139 -2.36 10.36 9.34
N LYS A 140 -2.70 9.11 9.68
CA LYS A 140 -2.06 8.33 10.76
C LYS A 140 -1.16 7.23 10.21
N GLU A 141 -0.21 6.78 11.03
CA GLU A 141 0.67 5.65 10.71
C GLU A 141 -0.06 4.33 10.92
N VAL A 142 -0.06 3.51 9.87
CA VAL A 142 -0.63 2.16 9.84
C VAL A 142 0.37 1.16 10.38
N VAL A 143 -0.11 0.21 11.18
CA VAL A 143 0.67 -0.89 11.75
C VAL A 143 0.30 -2.23 11.11
N ASN A 144 -0.97 -2.41 10.76
CA ASN A 144 -1.45 -3.68 10.21
C ASN A 144 -2.54 -3.40 9.16
N VAL A 145 -2.49 -4.16 8.08
CA VAL A 145 -3.44 -4.14 6.97
C VAL A 145 -4.00 -5.55 6.82
N VAL A 146 -5.32 -5.65 6.80
CA VAL A 146 -6.02 -6.93 6.62
C VAL A 146 -7.00 -6.76 5.47
N VAL A 147 -6.88 -7.60 4.47
CA VAL A 147 -7.88 -7.74 3.41
C VAL A 147 -8.97 -8.68 3.91
N ASP A 148 -10.21 -8.28 3.70
CA ASP A 148 -11.44 -8.97 4.08
C ASP A 148 -11.47 -9.50 5.54
N PRO A 149 -11.43 -8.62 6.55
CA PRO A 149 -11.42 -9.03 7.96
C PRO A 149 -12.70 -9.78 8.40
N ASN A 150 -13.81 -9.58 7.68
CA ASN A 150 -15.13 -10.11 8.01
C ASN A 150 -15.50 -11.33 7.17
N PHE A 151 -14.62 -11.80 6.28
CA PHE A 151 -14.89 -12.91 5.37
C PHE A 151 -16.15 -12.69 4.52
N GLU A 152 -16.34 -11.46 4.05
CA GLU A 152 -17.48 -11.09 3.19
C GLU A 152 -17.24 -11.51 1.73
N THR A 153 -15.98 -11.56 1.32
CA THR A 153 -15.55 -12.08 0.03
C THR A 153 -15.21 -13.55 0.26
N ALA A 154 -15.80 -14.46 -0.52
CA ALA A 154 -15.59 -15.90 -0.36
C ALA A 154 -14.19 -16.33 -0.82
N ASP A 155 -13.17 -15.69 -0.25
CA ASP A 155 -11.76 -15.90 -0.50
C ASP A 155 -11.33 -17.26 0.03
N VAL A 156 -10.58 -18.00 -0.78
CA VAL A 156 -10.08 -19.33 -0.46
C VAL A 156 -8.85 -19.25 0.45
N ASN A 157 -8.03 -18.20 0.34
CA ASN A 157 -6.82 -18.05 1.14
C ASN A 157 -6.90 -16.81 2.04
N VAL A 158 -6.83 -17.03 3.34
CA VAL A 158 -6.94 -15.95 4.35
C VAL A 158 -5.57 -15.61 4.92
N GLU A 159 -4.61 -16.52 4.80
CA GLU A 159 -3.29 -16.36 5.41
C GLU A 159 -2.44 -15.30 4.70
N ASP A 160 -2.68 -15.09 3.40
CA ASP A 160 -1.99 -14.11 2.56
C ASP A 160 -2.71 -12.77 2.43
N ASN A 161 -3.81 -12.60 3.17
CA ASN A 161 -4.61 -11.38 3.26
C ASN A 161 -4.10 -10.39 4.32
N VAL A 162 -3.01 -10.71 5.04
CA VAL A 162 -2.48 -9.90 6.14
C VAL A 162 -1.09 -9.35 5.83
N PHE A 163 -0.90 -8.06 6.09
CA PHE A 163 0.39 -7.40 6.08
C PHE A 163 0.62 -6.60 7.36
N PRO A 164 1.76 -6.76 8.06
CA PRO A 164 2.91 -7.64 7.76
C PRO A 164 2.57 -9.13 7.81
N LYS A 165 3.22 -9.94 6.97
CA LYS A 165 2.98 -11.39 6.97
C LYS A 165 3.44 -11.98 8.30
N ARG A 166 2.52 -12.55 9.06
CA ARG A 166 2.84 -13.25 10.31
C ARG A 166 3.28 -14.66 9.94
N ALA A 167 4.43 -15.11 10.46
CA ALA A 167 4.80 -16.51 10.34
C ALA A 167 3.68 -17.36 10.97
N PRO A 168 3.16 -18.38 10.27
CA PRO A 168 2.16 -19.26 10.84
C PRO A 168 2.75 -19.93 12.07
N VAL A 169 2.07 -19.79 13.22
CA VAL A 169 2.50 -20.47 14.44
C VAL A 169 2.36 -21.96 14.19
N THR A 170 3.48 -22.70 14.15
CA THR A 170 3.40 -24.12 13.88
C THR A 170 2.78 -24.84 15.08
N LYS A 171 2.01 -25.91 14.83
CA LYS A 171 1.47 -26.77 15.91
C LYS A 171 2.58 -27.27 16.84
N PHE A 172 3.79 -27.42 16.32
CA PHE A 172 4.96 -27.80 17.11
C PHE A 172 5.37 -26.72 18.11
N ASP A 173 5.36 -25.45 17.73
CA ASP A 173 5.64 -24.32 18.62
C ASP A 173 4.58 -24.18 19.72
N GLU A 174 3.31 -24.45 19.39
CA GLU A 174 2.23 -24.49 20.38
C GLU A 174 2.42 -25.62 21.40
N ILE A 175 2.79 -26.81 20.94
CA ILE A 175 3.06 -27.97 21.81
C ILE A 175 4.28 -27.69 22.70
N LYS A 176 5.35 -27.11 22.16
CA LYS A 176 6.54 -26.74 22.92
C LYS A 176 6.26 -25.69 23.99
N LYS A 177 5.40 -24.70 23.71
CA LYS A 177 4.94 -23.72 24.72
C LYS A 177 4.09 -24.35 25.83
N LYS A 178 3.32 -25.39 25.52
CA LYS A 178 2.47 -26.10 26.49
C LYS A 178 3.22 -27.13 27.35
N GLN A 179 4.42 -27.56 26.95
CA GLN A 179 5.24 -28.42 27.79
C GLN A 179 5.91 -27.59 28.91
N PRO A 180 5.60 -27.82 30.20
CA PRO A 180 6.38 -27.22 31.27
C PRO A 180 7.82 -27.72 31.15
N ALA A 181 8.78 -26.79 31.31
CA ALA A 181 10.20 -27.12 31.30
C ALA A 181 10.45 -28.30 32.26
N ARG A 182 10.87 -29.45 31.72
CA ARG A 182 11.31 -30.58 32.52
C ARG A 182 12.51 -30.11 33.35
N LYS A 183 12.30 -29.97 34.67
CA LYS A 183 13.37 -29.89 35.66
C LYS A 183 14.00 -31.25 35.83
#